data_AF-A0A183G2F6-F1
#
_entry.id   AF-A0A183G2F6-F1
#
_cell.length_a   1.000
_cell.length_b   1.000
_cell.length_c   1.000
_cell.angle_alpha   90.00
_cell.angle_beta   90.00
_cell.angle_gamma   90.00
#
_symmetry.space_group_name_H-M   'P 1'
#
loop_
_entity.id
_entity.type
_entity.pdbx_description
1 polymer ?
#
loop_
_entity_poly.entity_id
_entity_poly.type
_entity_poly.pdbx_seq_one_letter_code
_entity_poly.pdbx_strand_id
1 'polypeptide(L)'
;MAKAAAAKTKNAEMDALYEKLDGPQGEKFAIRLAKARQRVCADIRVAKTVNSADGRVLEVRKRLEGYFKELLNEQFSRREVPGEWPTEGPIPSWTQKDVRNTIRKTKLGKTEKRMKLGIRINKREI
;
A
#
# COMPACT_ATOMS: atom_id res chain seq x y z
N MET A 1 30.47 19.34 1.97
CA MET A 1 30.65 19.20 3.44
C MET A 1 29.35 19.32 4.24
N ALA A 2 28.47 20.30 4.00
CA ALA A 2 27.26 20.50 4.81
C ALA A 2 26.25 19.31 4.83
N LYS A 3 26.00 18.67 3.68
CA LYS A 3 25.06 17.53 3.60
C LYS A 3 25.55 16.30 4.38
N ALA A 4 26.85 16.03 4.38
CA ALA A 4 27.44 14.90 5.09
C ALA A 4 27.41 15.09 6.61
N ALA A 5 27.67 16.32 7.09
CA ALA A 5 27.54 16.65 8.50
C ALA A 5 26.09 16.48 8.98
N ALA A 6 25.11 16.99 8.22
CA ALA A 6 23.70 16.84 8.55
C ALA A 6 23.24 15.37 8.57
N ALA A 7 23.74 14.54 7.64
CA ALA A 7 23.45 13.11 7.64
C ALA A 7 24.03 12.40 8.87
N LYS A 8 25.27 12.73 9.26
CA LYS A 8 25.91 12.17 10.45
C LYS A 8 25.16 12.53 11.73
N THR A 9 24.70 13.77 11.86
CA THR A 9 23.87 14.19 13.00
C THR A 9 22.55 13.44 13.06
N LYS A 10 21.84 13.29 11.93
CA LYS A 10 20.58 12.54 11.88
C LYS A 10 20.76 11.07 12.24
N ASN A 11 21.82 10.44 11.74
CA ASN A 11 22.10 9.05 12.07
C ASN A 11 22.40 8.89 13.56
N ALA A 12 23.22 9.75 14.15
CA ALA A 12 23.50 9.72 15.59
C ALA A 12 22.25 9.91 16.46
N GLU A 13 21.33 10.79 16.03
CA GLU A 13 20.02 10.95 16.69
C GLU A 13 19.15 9.70 16.57
N MET A 14 19.16 9.04 15.40
CA MET A 14 18.42 7.79 15.18
C MET A 14 18.99 6.64 16.01
N ASP A 15 20.31 6.51 16.09
CA ASP A 15 20.99 5.50 16.89
C ASP A 15 20.61 5.65 18.37
N ALA A 16 20.69 6.87 18.91
CA ALA A 16 20.28 7.15 20.28
C ALA A 16 18.79 6.86 20.57
N LEU A 17 17.94 6.93 19.55
CA LEU A 17 16.53 6.57 19.66
C LEU A 17 16.34 5.05 19.71
N TYR A 18 17.11 4.28 18.93
CA TYR A 18 17.08 2.83 18.96
C TYR A 18 17.62 2.25 20.26
N GLU A 19 18.71 2.80 20.81
CA GLU A 19 19.21 2.40 22.14
C GLU A 19 18.15 2.55 23.25
N LYS A 20 17.33 3.62 23.17
CA LYS A 20 16.21 3.82 24.11
C LYS A 20 15.06 2.84 23.92
N LEU A 21 14.90 2.30 22.71
CA LEU A 21 13.89 1.30 22.38
C LEU A 21 14.34 -0.11 22.80
N ASP A 22 15.63 -0.41 22.76
CA ASP A 22 16.17 -1.71 23.20
C ASP A 22 16.41 -1.76 24.72
N GLY A 23 16.38 -0.61 25.39
CA GLY A 23 16.48 -0.53 26.84
C GLY A 23 15.28 -1.14 27.60
N PRO A 24 15.39 -1.34 28.92
CA PRO A 24 14.35 -1.97 29.75
C PRO A 24 13.00 -1.22 29.78
N GLN A 25 12.99 0.07 29.41
CA GLN A 25 11.78 0.89 29.30
C GLN A 25 11.33 1.10 27.85
N GLY A 26 11.90 0.35 26.90
CA GLY A 26 11.69 0.48 25.47
C GLY A 26 10.22 0.42 25.06
N GLU A 27 9.46 -0.53 25.61
CA GLU A 27 8.03 -0.67 25.33
C GLU A 27 7.23 0.57 25.75
N LYS A 28 7.48 1.10 26.96
CA LYS A 28 6.84 2.34 27.44
C LYS A 28 7.25 3.54 26.58
N PHE A 29 8.47 3.57 26.07
CA PHE A 29 8.93 4.61 25.16
C PHE A 29 8.26 4.50 23.78
N ALA A 30 8.15 3.29 23.22
CA ALA A 30 7.47 3.02 21.95
C ALA A 30 6.00 3.44 21.98
N ILE A 31 5.27 3.11 23.07
CA ILE A 31 3.87 3.51 23.24
C ILE A 31 3.73 5.03 23.28
N ARG A 32 4.61 5.73 24.01
CA ARG A 32 4.61 7.21 24.05
C ARG A 32 4.93 7.81 22.68
N LEU A 33 5.92 7.27 21.98
CA LEU A 33 6.31 7.69 20.64
C LEU A 33 5.17 7.52 19.63
N ALA A 34 4.47 6.39 19.66
CA ALA A 34 3.30 6.13 18.82
C ALA A 34 2.18 7.15 19.10
N LYS A 35 1.87 7.42 20.37
CA LYS A 35 0.87 8.44 20.76
C LYS A 35 1.26 9.84 20.31
N ALA A 36 2.53 10.23 20.44
CA ALA A 36 3.02 11.52 19.98
C ALA A 36 2.86 11.68 18.47
N ARG A 37 3.27 10.66 17.68
CA ARG A 37 3.08 10.63 16.22
C ARG A 37 1.60 10.69 15.84
N GLN A 38 0.74 9.96 16.55
CA GLN A 38 -0.69 9.98 16.30
C GLN A 38 -1.28 11.37 16.50
N ARG A 39 -0.88 12.11 17.54
CA ARG A 39 -1.33 13.49 17.80
C ARG A 39 -0.92 14.43 16.68
N VAL A 40 0.36 14.40 16.29
CA VAL A 40 0.88 15.24 15.17
C VAL A 40 0.16 14.92 13.86
N CYS A 41 -0.07 13.64 13.56
CA CYS A 41 -0.80 13.24 12.36
C CYS A 41 -2.31 13.43 12.45
N ALA A 42 -2.88 13.60 13.64
CA ALA A 42 -4.30 13.92 13.82
C ALA A 42 -4.54 15.36 13.39
N ASP A 43 -3.70 16.31 13.80
CA ASP A 43 -3.81 17.71 13.38
C ASP A 43 -3.64 17.88 11.87
N ILE A 44 -2.73 17.12 11.23
CA ILE A 44 -2.58 17.12 9.77
C ILE A 44 -3.83 16.56 9.06
N ARG A 45 -4.50 15.57 9.65
CA ARG A 45 -5.75 15.00 9.10
C ARG A 45 -6.97 15.88 9.36
N VAL A 46 -6.96 16.68 10.42
CA VAL A 46 -8.02 17.62 10.80
C VAL A 46 -7.85 18.97 10.10
N ALA A 47 -6.61 19.38 9.79
CA ALA A 47 -6.28 20.53 8.95
C ALA A 47 -6.66 20.25 7.49
N LYS A 48 -7.96 20.13 7.24
CA LYS A 48 -8.55 20.09 5.91
C LYS A 48 -8.68 21.48 5.32
N THR A 49 -8.17 22.52 5.95
CA THR A 49 -8.53 23.89 5.64
C THR A 49 -7.38 24.61 4.99
N VAL A 50 -7.48 24.78 3.67
CA VAL A 50 -6.57 25.63 2.90
C VAL A 50 -7.34 26.89 2.50
N ASN A 51 -6.70 28.05 2.70
CA ASN A 51 -7.26 29.33 2.30
C ASN A 51 -7.39 29.38 0.77
N SER A 52 -8.60 29.63 0.28
CA SER A 52 -8.85 29.99 -1.11
C SER A 52 -8.39 31.42 -1.37
N ALA A 53 -8.17 31.77 -2.64
CA ALA A 53 -7.84 33.14 -3.06
C ALA A 53 -8.94 34.15 -2.66
N ASP A 54 -10.19 33.69 -2.55
CA ASP A 54 -11.36 34.49 -2.14
C ASP A 54 -11.50 34.63 -0.61
N GLY A 55 -10.47 34.28 0.15
CA GLY A 55 -10.47 34.34 1.62
C GLY A 55 -11.34 33.28 2.32
N ARG A 56 -11.97 32.37 1.56
CA ARG A 56 -12.78 31.28 2.12
C ARG A 56 -11.91 30.07 2.42
N VAL A 57 -12.09 29.51 3.62
CA VAL A 57 -11.48 28.27 4.03
C VAL A 57 -12.20 27.11 3.32
N LEU A 58 -11.55 26.49 2.34
CA LEU A 58 -12.11 25.34 1.63
C LEU A 58 -11.50 24.05 2.17
N GLU A 59 -12.37 23.05 2.33
CA GLU A 59 -11.95 21.68 2.62
C GLU A 59 -11.05 21.20 1.47
N VAL A 60 -9.79 20.83 1.73
CA VAL A 60 -8.76 20.44 0.73
C VAL A 60 -9.32 19.48 -0.30
N ARG A 61 -10.15 18.53 0.15
CA ARG A 61 -10.85 17.58 -0.71
C ARG A 61 -11.75 18.26 -1.74
N LYS A 62 -12.58 19.22 -1.33
CA LYS A 62 -13.50 19.95 -2.23
C LYS A 62 -12.74 20.82 -3.22
N ARG A 63 -11.63 21.45 -2.78
CA ARG A 63 -10.76 22.23 -3.68
C ARG A 63 -10.07 21.35 -4.71
N LEU A 64 -9.51 20.22 -4.29
CA LEU A 64 -8.89 19.26 -5.21
C LEU A 64 -9.91 18.67 -6.17
N GLU A 65 -11.12 18.38 -5.70
CA GLU A 65 -12.21 17.89 -6.54
C GLU A 65 -12.58 18.89 -7.64
N GLY A 66 -12.75 20.17 -7.32
CA GLY A 66 -12.98 21.22 -8.32
C GLY A 66 -11.83 21.35 -9.33
N TYR A 67 -10.60 21.45 -8.83
CA TYR A 67 -9.40 21.55 -9.67
C TYR A 67 -9.26 20.37 -10.64
N PHE A 68 -9.43 19.14 -10.16
CA PHE A 68 -9.34 17.96 -11.02
C PHE A 68 -10.53 17.83 -11.96
N LYS A 69 -11.72 18.31 -11.58
CA LYS A 69 -12.87 18.31 -12.46
C LYS A 69 -12.66 19.24 -13.66
N GLU A 70 -12.18 20.45 -13.44
CA GLU A 70 -11.82 21.40 -14.51
C GLU A 70 -10.66 20.84 -15.34
N LEU A 71 -9.61 20.35 -14.69
CA LEU A 71 -8.44 19.81 -15.38
C LEU A 71 -8.78 18.63 -16.29
N LEU A 72 -9.51 17.64 -15.77
CA LEU A 72 -9.76 16.39 -16.48
C LEU A 72 -10.90 16.47 -17.49
N ASN A 73 -11.89 17.34 -17.26
CA ASN A 73 -13.05 17.43 -18.15
C ASN A 73 -12.94 18.59 -19.15
N GLU A 74 -12.33 19.72 -18.78
CA GLU A 74 -12.24 20.90 -19.66
C GLU A 74 -10.89 20.95 -20.38
N GLN A 75 -9.76 20.87 -19.65
CA GLN A 75 -8.42 20.91 -20.26
C GLN A 75 -8.05 19.62 -21.00
N PHE A 76 -8.48 18.47 -20.48
CA PHE A 76 -8.26 17.17 -21.10
C PHE A 76 -9.58 16.52 -21.54
N SER A 77 -10.47 17.31 -22.15
CA SER A 77 -11.74 16.80 -22.70
C SER A 77 -11.45 15.67 -23.70
N ARG A 78 -11.61 14.42 -23.26
CA ARG A 78 -11.45 13.27 -24.14
C ARG A 78 -12.62 13.32 -25.13
N ARG A 79 -12.35 13.17 -26.43
CA ARG A 79 -13.43 13.00 -27.42
C ARG A 79 -14.30 11.84 -26.95
N GLU A 80 -15.61 12.09 -26.85
CA GLU A 80 -16.56 11.01 -26.68
C GLU A 80 -16.34 10.04 -27.84
N VAL A 81 -15.81 8.86 -27.52
CA VAL A 81 -15.82 7.75 -28.45
C VAL A 81 -17.30 7.45 -28.63
N PRO A 82 -17.87 7.58 -29.85
CA PRO A 82 -19.26 7.19 -30.08
C PRO A 82 -19.39 5.80 -29.50
N GLY A 83 -20.34 5.61 -28.59
CA GLY A 83 -20.51 4.33 -27.90
C GLY A 83 -20.47 3.24 -28.96
N GLU A 84 -19.37 2.49 -28.99
CA GLU A 84 -19.30 1.32 -29.84
C GLU A 84 -20.49 0.48 -29.37
N TRP A 85 -21.35 0.13 -30.31
CA TRP A 85 -22.26 -0.98 -30.11
C TRP A 85 -21.43 -2.10 -29.47
N PRO A 86 -21.92 -2.78 -28.43
CA PRO A 86 -21.18 -3.90 -27.87
C PRO A 86 -20.82 -4.85 -29.03
N THR A 87 -19.57 -4.78 -29.50
CA THR A 87 -19.08 -5.67 -30.55
C THR A 87 -18.90 -7.08 -29.97
N GLU A 88 -19.07 -7.21 -28.65
CA GLU A 88 -19.27 -8.46 -27.96
C GLU A 88 -20.70 -8.95 -28.21
N GLY A 89 -20.81 -9.88 -29.17
CA GLY A 89 -21.94 -10.78 -29.26
C GLY A 89 -22.20 -11.50 -27.93
N PRO A 90 -23.27 -12.32 -27.84
CA PRO A 90 -23.73 -12.90 -26.58
C PRO A 90 -22.57 -13.49 -25.77
N ILE A 91 -22.23 -12.85 -24.64
CA ILE A 91 -21.20 -13.35 -23.73
C ILE A 91 -21.69 -14.72 -23.26
N PRO A 92 -21.02 -15.82 -23.61
CA PRO A 92 -21.51 -17.14 -23.26
C PRO A 92 -21.53 -17.29 -21.74
N SER A 93 -22.70 -17.67 -21.21
CA SER A 93 -22.85 -17.96 -19.79
C SER A 93 -21.94 -19.13 -19.42
N TRP A 94 -21.13 -18.96 -18.38
CA TRP A 94 -20.28 -20.04 -17.90
C TRP A 94 -21.11 -21.23 -17.42
N THR A 95 -20.82 -22.41 -17.94
CA THR A 95 -21.45 -23.63 -17.45
C THR A 95 -20.71 -24.13 -16.21
N GLN A 96 -21.40 -24.79 -15.27
CA GLN A 96 -20.79 -25.36 -14.07
C GLN A 96 -19.62 -26.32 -14.39
N LYS A 97 -19.65 -26.96 -15.58
CA LYS A 97 -18.57 -27.80 -16.11
C LYS A 97 -17.28 -27.01 -16.38
N ASP A 98 -17.39 -25.79 -16.89
CA ASP A 98 -16.26 -24.91 -17.23
C ASP A 98 -15.59 -24.39 -15.96
N VAL A 99 -16.40 -23.99 -14.96
CA VAL A 99 -15.92 -23.65 -13.62
C VAL A 99 -15.17 -24.84 -13.00
N ARG A 100 -15.73 -26.05 -13.09
CA ARG A 100 -15.09 -27.25 -12.54
C ARG A 100 -13.81 -27.60 -13.26
N ASN A 101 -13.75 -27.41 -14.58
CA ASN A 101 -12.58 -27.71 -15.39
C ASN A 101 -11.43 -26.71 -15.11
N THR A 102 -11.73 -25.42 -14.99
CA THR A 102 -10.75 -24.38 -14.62
C THR A 102 -10.20 -24.59 -13.21
N ILE A 103 -11.04 -24.96 -12.23
CA ILE A 103 -10.59 -25.32 -10.88
C ILE A 103 -9.69 -26.57 -10.90
N ARG A 104 -10.00 -27.59 -11.70
CA ARG A 104 -9.15 -28.78 -11.82
C ARG A 104 -7.79 -28.46 -12.46
N LYS A 105 -7.77 -27.66 -13.52
CA LYS A 105 -6.53 -27.21 -14.18
C LYS A 105 -5.62 -26.43 -13.23
N THR A 106 -6.19 -25.55 -12.42
CA THR A 106 -5.43 -24.77 -11.42
C THR A 106 -4.96 -25.61 -10.22
N LYS A 107 -5.68 -26.68 -9.86
CA LYS A 107 -5.25 -27.64 -8.83
C LYS A 107 -4.12 -28.56 -9.29
N LEU A 108 -4.09 -28.96 -10.57
CA LEU A 108 -3.07 -29.88 -11.09
C LEU A 108 -1.65 -29.28 -11.13
N GLY A 109 -1.53 -27.94 -11.13
CA GLY A 109 -0.24 -27.24 -11.10
C GLY A 109 0.35 -26.98 -9.70
N LYS A 110 -0.26 -27.45 -8.60
CA LYS A 110 0.15 -27.08 -7.23
C LYS A 110 0.84 -28.17 -6.39
N THR A 111 1.08 -29.37 -6.89
CA THR A 111 1.81 -30.39 -6.12
C THR A 111 2.66 -31.32 -6.99
N GLU A 112 3.83 -30.86 -7.42
CA GLU A 112 4.93 -31.77 -7.77
C GLU A 112 6.31 -31.14 -7.56
N LYS A 113 6.63 -30.82 -6.30
CA LYS A 113 8.02 -30.79 -5.80
C LYS A 113 8.04 -31.32 -4.36
N ARG A 114 7.71 -32.60 -4.18
CA ARG A 114 8.17 -33.35 -3.00
C ARG A 114 9.64 -33.67 -3.24
N MET A 115 10.52 -32.95 -2.56
CA MET A 115 11.95 -33.22 -2.48
C MET A 115 12.19 -34.72 -2.22
N LYS A 116 12.87 -35.41 -3.15
CA LYS A 116 13.69 -36.56 -2.82
C LYS A 116 15.14 -36.07 -2.79
N LEU A 117 15.56 -35.50 -1.66
CA LEU A 117 16.97 -35.49 -1.29
C LEU A 117 17.10 -36.36 -0.05
N GLY A 118 17.87 -37.42 -0.18
CA GLY A 118 18.03 -38.45 0.83
C GLY A 118 18.74 -37.94 2.07
N ILE A 119 18.38 -38.55 3.20
CA ILE A 119 19.25 -38.99 4.29
C ILE A 119 18.37 -39.96 5.10
N ARG A 120 18.68 -41.26 5.08
CA ARG A 120 18.26 -42.17 6.15
C ARG A 120 19.49 -42.98 6.57
N ILE A 121 19.97 -42.59 7.73
CA ILE A 121 21.14 -43.08 8.45
C ILE A 121 20.95 -44.56 8.76
N ASN A 122 22.01 -45.33 8.53
CA ASN A 122 22.11 -46.76 8.81
C ASN A 122 22.19 -46.99 10.32
N LYS A 123 21.33 -47.85 10.87
CA LYS A 123 21.45 -48.38 12.23
C LYS A 123 21.00 -49.84 12.23
N ARG A 124 21.90 -50.71 11.78
CA ARG A 124 21.92 -52.12 12.15
C ARG A 124 23.20 -52.34 12.93
N GLU A 125 23.10 -52.31 14.25
CA GLU A 125 23.91 -53.11 15.16
C GLU A 125 23.38 -52.88 16.59
N ILE A 126 23.27 -54.01 17.29
CA ILE A 126 22.76 -54.26 18.66
C ILE A 126 21.24 -54.36 18.77
#